data_AF-A0A6S7F3M9-F1
#
_entry.id   AF-A0A6S7F3M9-F1
#
_cell.length_a   1.000
_cell.length_b   1.000
_cell.length_c   1.000
_cell.angle_alpha   90.00
_cell.angle_beta   90.00
_cell.angle_gamma   90.00
#
_symmetry.space_group_name_H-M   'P 1'
#
loop_
_entity.id
_entity.type
_entity.pdbx_description
1 polymer ?
#
loop_
_entity_poly.entity_id
_entity_poly.type
_entity_poly.pdbx_seq_one_letter_code
_entity_poly.pdbx_strand_id
1 'polypeptide(L)'
;MRESQPRKKSPRAPSMTLEEAVDRVRRVYERERLHPAPTDVVAQHLGYKGASNGAALQTLASIRYFGLVERPKDGYLAVSKDFERFQYAPDEQQKRALLIGFLRAPPLYADLLDKYESALPSEANLKFELIERGFSPVAAESALSSFRRSVDYANYYERLTDVGEISNPRIEPVESVEVDYDGLDNESEQEAQLRYPRSPASVMPEPGAKLLGAHQFSFPVDETADKIPVRLPGGRKAWLLIPSPFFASDKVRLKAQIDLLLTQDEEDELE
;
A
#
# COMPACT_ATOMS: atom_id res chain seq x y z
N MET A 1 -37.91 11.36 10.56
CA MET A 1 -36.65 11.88 9.99
C MET A 1 -35.64 10.73 10.01
N ARG A 2 -35.12 10.28 8.86
CA ARG A 2 -34.10 9.21 8.83
C ARG A 2 -32.74 9.88 9.02
N GLU A 3 -32.15 9.66 10.19
CA GLU A 3 -30.82 10.15 10.53
C GLU A 3 -29.77 9.44 9.65
N SER A 4 -29.13 10.18 8.75
CA SER A 4 -28.07 9.66 7.90
C SER A 4 -26.79 9.53 8.72
N GLN A 5 -26.43 8.28 9.06
CA GLN A 5 -25.14 7.96 9.66
C GLN A 5 -23.98 8.60 8.86
N PRO A 6 -22.99 9.23 9.52
CA PRO A 6 -21.86 9.82 8.85
C PRO A 6 -21.08 8.72 8.12
N ARG A 7 -20.96 8.84 6.79
CA ARG A 7 -20.19 7.90 5.98
C ARG A 7 -18.76 7.81 6.54
N LYS A 8 -18.33 6.63 7.00
CA LYS A 8 -16.92 6.37 7.32
C LYS A 8 -16.09 6.80 6.11
N LYS A 9 -15.17 7.75 6.32
CA LYS A 9 -14.31 8.25 5.24
C LYS A 9 -13.33 7.14 4.90
N SER A 10 -13.37 6.67 3.66
CA SER A 10 -12.40 5.70 3.14
C SER A 10 -10.98 6.23 3.35
N PRO A 11 -9.98 5.35 3.54
CA PRO A 11 -8.59 5.75 3.62
C PRO A 11 -8.18 6.58 2.39
N ARG A 12 -7.24 7.48 2.60
CA ARG A 12 -6.78 8.42 1.56
C ARG A 12 -5.95 7.66 0.51
N ALA A 13 -6.38 7.72 -0.75
CA ALA A 13 -5.64 7.19 -1.89
C ALA A 13 -5.73 8.16 -3.08
N PRO A 14 -4.74 8.16 -3.98
CA PRO A 14 -4.86 8.81 -5.28
C PRO A 14 -6.04 8.22 -6.06
N SER A 15 -6.80 9.07 -6.75
CA SER A 15 -7.92 8.68 -7.61
C SER A 15 -7.54 8.54 -9.09
N MET A 16 -6.25 8.72 -9.42
CA MET A 16 -5.68 8.64 -10.77
C MET A 16 -4.29 8.03 -10.69
N THR A 17 -3.83 7.51 -11.82
CA THR A 17 -2.49 6.92 -11.94
C THR A 17 -1.39 7.98 -11.80
N LEU A 18 -0.18 7.54 -11.44
CA LEU A 18 1.01 8.38 -11.39
C LEU A 18 1.32 9.00 -12.76
N GLU A 19 1.18 8.23 -13.84
CA GLU A 19 1.37 8.72 -15.21
C GLU A 19 0.46 9.91 -15.54
N GLU A 20 -0.85 9.75 -15.29
CA GLU A 20 -1.81 10.84 -15.52
C GLU A 20 -1.52 12.05 -14.64
N ALA A 21 -1.08 11.82 -13.40
CA ALA A 21 -0.73 12.88 -12.46
C ALA A 21 0.49 13.67 -12.95
N VAL A 22 1.52 12.99 -13.43
CA VAL A 22 2.73 13.59 -14.03
C VAL A 22 2.37 14.43 -15.25
N ASP A 23 1.54 13.91 -16.15
CA ASP A 23 1.10 14.63 -17.36
C ASP A 23 0.29 15.87 -17.03
N ARG A 24 -0.58 15.80 -16.03
CA ARG A 24 -1.35 16.94 -15.53
C ARG A 24 -0.44 18.01 -14.94
N VAL A 25 0.53 17.63 -14.11
CA VAL A 25 1.46 18.55 -13.48
C VAL A 25 2.40 19.19 -14.50
N ARG A 26 2.78 18.48 -15.58
CA ARG A 26 3.55 19.06 -16.70
C ARG A 26 2.89 20.32 -17.26
N ARG A 27 1.57 20.29 -17.48
CA ARG A 27 0.80 21.44 -17.99
C ARG A 27 0.79 22.63 -17.03
N VAL A 28 0.81 22.35 -15.72
CA VAL A 28 0.91 23.41 -14.69
C VAL A 28 2.32 23.98 -14.69
N TYR A 29 3.33 23.12 -14.75
CA TYR A 29 4.75 23.51 -14.76
C TYR A 29 5.11 24.37 -15.97
N GLU A 30 4.55 24.09 -17.16
CA GLU A 30 4.76 24.90 -18.36
C GLU A 30 4.32 26.37 -18.19
N ARG A 31 3.34 26.63 -17.33
CA ARG A 31 2.75 27.96 -17.12
C ARG A 31 3.32 28.67 -15.90
N GLU A 32 3.43 27.95 -14.79
CA GLU A 32 3.77 28.51 -13.47
C GLU A 32 5.19 28.17 -13.02
N ARG A 33 5.88 27.25 -13.70
CA ARG A 33 7.18 26.70 -13.26
C ARG A 33 7.10 26.25 -11.80
N LEU A 34 8.01 26.72 -10.95
CA LEU A 34 8.01 26.48 -9.51
C LEU A 34 7.32 27.60 -8.70
N HIS A 35 6.72 28.59 -9.37
CA HIS A 35 6.10 29.70 -8.67
C HIS A 35 4.80 29.26 -7.97
N PRO A 36 4.57 29.68 -6.72
CA PRO A 36 3.30 29.44 -6.06
C PRO A 36 2.16 30.19 -6.75
N ALA A 37 1.14 29.44 -7.19
CA ALA A 37 -0.07 29.97 -7.79
C ALA A 37 -1.30 29.69 -6.91
N PRO A 38 -2.35 30.53 -6.93
CA PRO A 38 -3.60 30.21 -6.24
C PRO A 38 -4.16 28.87 -6.70
N THR A 39 -4.73 28.08 -5.78
CA THR A 39 -5.29 26.74 -6.09
C THR A 39 -6.31 26.80 -7.24
N ASP A 40 -7.07 27.89 -7.34
CA ASP A 40 -8.04 28.10 -8.42
C ASP A 40 -7.36 28.27 -9.79
N VAL A 41 -6.26 29.02 -9.86
CA VAL A 41 -5.46 29.18 -11.08
C VAL A 41 -4.85 27.85 -11.52
N VAL A 42 -4.32 27.07 -10.58
CA VAL A 42 -3.82 25.72 -10.87
C VAL A 42 -4.93 24.81 -11.40
N ALA A 43 -6.13 24.86 -10.82
CA ALA A 43 -7.29 24.11 -11.33
C ALA A 43 -7.66 24.54 -12.76
N GLN A 44 -7.59 25.84 -13.07
CA GLN A 44 -7.82 26.36 -14.42
C GLN A 44 -6.77 25.88 -15.42
N HIS A 45 -5.50 25.80 -15.02
CA HIS A 45 -4.43 25.23 -15.85
C HIS A 45 -4.61 23.75 -16.15
N LEU A 46 -5.25 23.02 -15.24
CA LEU A 46 -5.66 21.63 -15.42
C LEU A 46 -6.92 21.46 -16.27
N GLY A 47 -7.53 22.56 -16.74
CA GLY A 47 -8.71 22.55 -17.60
C GLY A 47 -10.05 22.57 -16.86
N TYR A 48 -10.06 22.84 -15.54
CA TYR A 48 -11.28 22.99 -14.76
C TYR A 48 -11.73 24.46 -14.70
N LYS A 49 -13.02 24.69 -14.44
CA LYS A 49 -13.54 26.06 -14.23
C LYS A 49 -13.04 26.71 -12.94
N GLY A 50 -12.60 25.91 -11.97
CA GLY A 50 -12.10 26.35 -10.68
C GLY A 50 -11.90 25.18 -9.71
N ALA A 51 -11.31 25.48 -8.55
CA ALA A 51 -10.93 24.50 -7.53
C ALA A 51 -12.12 23.96 -6.71
N SER A 52 -13.28 24.59 -6.79
CA SER A 52 -14.50 24.15 -6.09
C SER A 52 -15.21 22.96 -6.75
N ASN A 53 -14.81 22.57 -7.96
CA ASN A 53 -15.35 21.41 -8.65
C ASN A 53 -14.85 20.11 -7.98
N GLY A 54 -15.75 19.16 -7.70
CA GLY A 54 -15.40 17.86 -7.10
C GLY A 54 -14.33 17.08 -7.88
N ALA A 55 -14.38 17.10 -9.22
CA ALA A 55 -13.35 16.46 -10.05
C ALA A 55 -12.00 17.19 -9.97
N ALA A 56 -12.02 18.53 -9.86
CA ALA A 56 -10.81 19.32 -9.65
C ALA A 56 -10.21 19.01 -8.28
N LEU A 57 -11.03 18.94 -7.22
CA LEU A 57 -10.58 18.58 -5.87
C LEU A 57 -9.92 17.20 -5.82
N GLN A 58 -10.51 16.20 -6.48
CA GLN A 58 -9.93 14.85 -6.57
C GLN A 58 -8.58 14.85 -7.32
N THR A 59 -8.50 15.63 -8.40
CA THR A 59 -7.26 15.78 -9.18
C THR A 59 -6.17 16.46 -8.37
N LEU A 60 -6.48 17.61 -7.78
CA LEU A 60 -5.57 18.36 -6.92
C LEU A 60 -5.13 17.55 -5.70
N ALA A 61 -6.02 16.72 -5.14
CA ALA A 61 -5.65 15.81 -4.06
C ALA A 61 -4.67 14.73 -4.53
N SER A 62 -4.92 14.13 -5.70
CA SER A 62 -4.08 13.05 -6.23
C SER A 62 -2.67 13.50 -6.58
N ILE A 63 -2.52 14.62 -7.30
CA ILE A 63 -1.19 15.17 -7.61
C ILE A 63 -0.42 15.57 -6.35
N ARG A 64 -1.12 15.95 -5.27
CA ARG A 64 -0.53 16.20 -3.95
C ARG A 64 -0.12 14.93 -3.24
N TYR A 65 -0.92 13.86 -3.31
CA TYR A 65 -0.54 12.57 -2.70
C TYR A 65 0.73 12.00 -3.32
N PHE A 66 0.93 12.18 -4.63
CA PHE A 66 2.17 11.79 -5.30
C PHE A 66 3.36 12.73 -5.05
N GLY A 67 3.19 13.81 -4.29
CA GLY A 67 4.27 14.78 -4.02
C GLY A 67 4.71 15.61 -5.24
N LEU A 68 3.90 15.64 -6.30
CA LEU A 68 4.21 16.40 -7.53
C LEU A 68 3.98 17.91 -7.36
N VAL A 69 3.14 18.28 -6.40
CA VAL A 69 2.88 19.68 -6.02
C VAL A 69 2.85 19.81 -4.51
N GLU A 70 3.27 20.98 -4.03
CA GLU A 70 3.37 21.32 -2.63
C GLU A 70 2.43 22.48 -2.28
N ARG A 71 2.13 22.65 -0.99
CA ARG A 71 1.30 23.74 -0.48
C ARG A 71 2.18 24.71 0.32
N PRO A 72 2.86 25.66 -0.34
CA PRO A 72 3.79 26.57 0.34
C PRO A 72 3.07 27.53 1.31
N LYS A 73 1.80 27.87 1.02
CA LYS A 73 0.95 28.68 1.89
C LYS A 73 -0.53 28.33 1.67
N ASP A 74 -1.38 28.81 2.58
CA ASP A 74 -2.82 28.54 2.50
C ASP A 74 -3.43 29.09 1.20
N GLY A 75 -4.21 28.26 0.50
CA GLY A 75 -4.84 28.63 -0.77
C GLY A 75 -3.91 28.63 -2.00
N TYR A 76 -2.64 28.24 -1.89
CA TYR A 76 -1.69 28.22 -3.00
C TYR A 76 -1.05 26.85 -3.18
N LEU A 77 -0.70 26.52 -4.41
CA LEU A 77 0.04 25.34 -4.80
C LEU A 77 1.25 25.74 -5.65
N ALA A 78 2.34 25.00 -5.52
CA ALA A 78 3.52 25.11 -6.37
C ALA A 78 3.91 23.72 -6.85
N VAL A 79 4.44 23.61 -8.08
CA VAL A 79 5.04 22.36 -8.55
C VAL A 79 6.27 22.05 -7.68
N SER A 80 6.47 20.78 -7.32
CA SER A 80 7.60 20.39 -6.46
C SER A 80 8.92 20.48 -7.20
N LYS A 81 10.02 20.70 -6.45
CA LYS A 81 11.37 20.68 -7.02
C LYS A 81 11.73 19.30 -7.59
N ASP A 82 11.24 18.24 -6.98
CA ASP A 82 11.47 16.88 -7.47
C ASP A 82 10.80 16.64 -8.82
N PHE A 83 9.65 17.26 -9.11
CA PHE A 83 9.06 17.21 -10.45
C PHE A 83 9.95 17.89 -11.49
N GLU A 84 10.55 19.04 -11.18
CA GLU A 84 11.51 19.69 -12.08
C GLU A 84 12.76 18.82 -12.30
N ARG A 85 13.30 18.22 -11.22
CA ARG A 85 14.41 17.26 -11.33
C ARG A 85 14.04 16.06 -12.20
N PHE A 86 12.79 15.60 -12.15
CA PHE A 86 12.29 14.51 -12.98
C PHE A 86 12.21 14.92 -14.45
N GLN A 87 11.71 16.14 -14.73
CA GLN A 87 11.56 16.67 -16.08
C GLN A 87 12.90 16.89 -16.79
N TYR A 88 13.96 17.19 -16.03
CA TYR A 88 15.31 17.44 -16.53
C TYR A 88 16.34 16.38 -16.09
N ALA A 89 15.88 15.19 -15.71
CA ALA A 89 16.78 14.10 -15.33
C ALA A 89 17.71 13.73 -16.51
N PRO A 90 19.03 13.63 -16.28
CA PRO A 90 20.02 13.40 -17.35
C PRO A 90 20.01 11.97 -17.88
N ASP A 91 19.54 11.01 -17.08
CA ASP A 91 19.50 9.59 -17.41
C ASP A 91 18.22 8.92 -16.89
N GLU A 92 17.88 7.77 -17.48
CA GLU A 92 16.65 7.05 -17.16
C GLU A 92 16.67 6.43 -15.74
N GLN A 93 17.87 6.18 -15.18
CA GLN A 93 17.99 5.64 -13.83
C GLN A 93 17.59 6.69 -12.76
N GLN A 94 18.04 7.94 -12.91
CA GLN A 94 17.63 9.06 -12.06
C GLN A 94 16.14 9.36 -12.21
N LYS A 95 15.64 9.33 -13.45
CA LYS A 95 14.22 9.52 -13.74
C LYS A 95 13.36 8.44 -13.07
N ARG A 96 13.78 7.18 -13.16
CA ARG A 96 13.13 6.05 -12.48
C ARG A 96 13.19 6.19 -10.96
N ALA A 97 14.32 6.60 -10.39
CA ALA A 97 14.43 6.83 -8.95
C ALA A 97 13.43 7.88 -8.45
N LEU A 98 13.23 8.97 -9.21
CA LEU A 98 12.22 9.99 -8.91
C LEU A 98 10.79 9.47 -9.08
N LEU A 99 10.50 8.68 -10.12
CA LEU A 99 9.20 8.01 -10.28
C LEU A 99 8.88 7.09 -9.12
N ILE A 100 9.85 6.30 -8.65
CA ILE A 100 9.69 5.45 -7.46
C ILE A 100 9.43 6.31 -6.22
N GLY A 101 10.11 7.44 -6.08
CA GLY A 101 9.85 8.42 -5.03
C GLY A 101 8.40 8.92 -5.04
N PHE A 102 7.89 9.34 -6.21
CA PHE A 102 6.50 9.78 -6.34
C PHE A 102 5.51 8.64 -6.08
N LEU A 103 5.79 7.43 -6.57
CA LEU A 103 4.95 6.25 -6.35
C LEU A 103 4.82 5.90 -4.87
N ARG A 104 5.91 6.06 -4.09
CA ARG A 104 5.94 5.79 -2.64
C ARG A 104 5.43 6.96 -1.79
N ALA A 105 5.19 8.13 -2.36
CA ALA A 105 4.73 9.29 -1.60
C ALA A 105 3.33 9.11 -0.95
N PRO A 106 2.33 8.48 -1.59
CA PRO A 106 1.08 8.13 -0.93
C PRO A 106 1.33 7.03 0.13
N PRO A 107 0.93 7.23 1.40
CA PRO A 107 1.18 6.26 2.47
C PRO A 107 0.65 4.86 2.17
N LEU A 108 -0.54 4.77 1.57
CA LEU A 108 -1.12 3.49 1.15
C LEU A 108 -0.21 2.73 0.17
N TYR A 109 0.42 3.45 -0.77
CA TYR A 109 1.26 2.82 -1.79
C TYR A 109 2.60 2.39 -1.19
N ALA A 110 3.20 3.21 -0.32
CA ALA A 110 4.38 2.81 0.45
C ALA A 110 4.13 1.50 1.22
N ASP A 111 3.06 1.43 2.00
CA ASP A 111 2.72 0.24 2.79
C ASP A 111 2.53 -1.01 1.92
N LEU A 112 1.89 -0.87 0.75
CA LEU A 112 1.68 -1.99 -0.16
C LEU A 112 2.99 -2.44 -0.82
N LEU A 113 3.86 -1.51 -1.20
CA LEU A 113 5.16 -1.82 -1.80
C LEU A 113 6.13 -2.42 -0.79
N ASP A 114 6.05 -2.00 0.47
CA ASP A 114 6.85 -2.57 1.57
C ASP A 114 6.35 -3.96 1.96
N LYS A 115 5.03 -4.20 1.90
CA LYS A 115 4.46 -5.53 2.12
C LYS A 115 4.82 -6.51 0.99
N TYR A 116 4.90 -6.03 -0.25
CA TYR A 116 5.08 -6.83 -1.45
C TYR A 116 6.40 -6.53 -2.15
N GLU A 117 7.54 -6.59 -1.43
CA GLU A 117 8.85 -6.16 -1.94
C GLU A 117 9.28 -6.84 -3.26
N SER A 118 8.92 -8.12 -3.46
CA SER A 118 9.38 -8.92 -4.59
C SER A 118 8.47 -8.88 -5.81
N ALA A 119 7.15 -8.93 -5.62
CA ALA A 119 6.16 -8.91 -6.69
C ALA A 119 4.77 -8.61 -6.13
N LEU A 120 3.90 -8.01 -6.96
CA LEU A 120 2.51 -7.85 -6.61
C LEU A 120 1.79 -9.21 -6.58
N PRO A 121 0.95 -9.47 -5.57
CA PRO A 121 0.08 -10.64 -5.55
C PRO A 121 -1.07 -10.46 -6.54
N SER A 122 -1.97 -11.46 -6.59
CA SER A 122 -3.16 -11.42 -7.44
C SER A 122 -4.04 -10.20 -7.15
N GLU A 123 -4.75 -9.73 -8.18
CA GLU A 123 -5.69 -8.62 -8.06
C GLU A 123 -6.78 -8.87 -7.01
N ALA A 124 -7.24 -10.12 -6.91
CA ALA A 124 -8.23 -10.52 -5.92
C ALA A 124 -7.71 -10.32 -4.48
N ASN A 125 -6.46 -10.69 -4.22
CA ASN A 125 -5.85 -10.53 -2.90
C ASN A 125 -5.66 -9.05 -2.54
N LEU A 126 -5.16 -8.23 -3.47
CA LEU A 126 -5.02 -6.79 -3.24
C LEU A 126 -6.37 -6.10 -3.03
N LYS A 127 -7.40 -6.48 -3.80
CA LYS A 127 -8.75 -5.94 -3.63
C LYS A 127 -9.32 -6.30 -2.25
N PHE A 128 -9.13 -7.54 -1.80
CA PHE A 128 -9.56 -7.98 -0.47
C PHE A 128 -8.87 -7.17 0.63
N GLU A 129 -7.54 -7.02 0.55
CA GLU A 129 -6.77 -6.23 1.53
C GLU A 129 -7.21 -4.76 1.58
N LEU A 130 -7.48 -4.13 0.44
CA LEU A 130 -8.02 -2.77 0.41
C LEU A 130 -9.38 -2.68 1.10
N ILE A 131 -10.24 -3.69 0.92
CA ILE A 131 -11.54 -3.75 1.62
C ILE A 131 -11.33 -3.90 3.13
N GLU A 132 -10.40 -4.73 3.59
CA GLU A 132 -10.05 -4.88 5.01
C GLU A 132 -9.52 -3.57 5.62
N ARG A 133 -8.75 -2.79 4.83
CA ARG A 133 -8.30 -1.44 5.21
C ARG A 133 -9.43 -0.41 5.26
N GLY A 134 -10.66 -0.78 4.93
CA GLY A 134 -11.86 0.05 5.06
C GLY A 134 -12.30 0.77 3.78
N PHE A 135 -11.78 0.37 2.61
CA PHE A 135 -12.33 0.83 1.34
C PHE A 135 -13.67 0.14 1.04
N SER A 136 -14.59 0.85 0.39
CA SER A 136 -15.75 0.18 -0.22
C SER A 136 -15.28 -0.65 -1.43
N PRO A 137 -16.03 -1.70 -1.85
CA PRO A 137 -15.62 -2.54 -2.99
C PRO A 137 -15.31 -1.75 -4.28
N VAL A 138 -16.09 -0.71 -4.56
CA VAL A 138 -15.90 0.17 -5.73
C VAL A 138 -14.66 1.05 -5.58
N ALA A 139 -14.43 1.61 -4.37
CA ALA A 139 -13.25 2.43 -4.11
C ALA A 139 -11.96 1.59 -4.09
N ALA A 140 -12.04 0.35 -3.58
CA ALA A 140 -10.94 -0.61 -3.60
C ALA A 140 -10.52 -0.95 -5.03
N GLU A 141 -11.48 -1.19 -5.92
CA GLU A 141 -11.20 -1.49 -7.33
C GLU A 141 -10.56 -0.30 -8.05
N SER A 142 -11.07 0.91 -7.82
CA SER A 142 -10.49 2.13 -8.39
C SER A 142 -9.06 2.38 -7.87
N ALA A 143 -8.85 2.22 -6.57
CA ALA A 143 -7.53 2.38 -5.94
C ALA A 143 -6.54 1.30 -6.40
N LEU A 144 -6.98 0.05 -6.56
CA LEU A 144 -6.19 -1.06 -7.08
C LEU A 144 -5.74 -0.80 -8.52
N SER A 145 -6.66 -0.42 -9.39
CA SER A 145 -6.36 -0.12 -10.79
C SER A 145 -5.37 1.04 -10.91
N SER A 146 -5.59 2.11 -10.12
CA SER A 146 -4.68 3.24 -10.04
C SER A 146 -3.28 2.83 -9.54
N PHE A 147 -3.22 2.01 -8.50
CA PHE A 147 -1.98 1.52 -7.92
C PHE A 147 -1.18 0.69 -8.91
N ARG A 148 -1.76 -0.38 -9.48
CA ARG A 148 -1.08 -1.28 -10.42
C ARG A 148 -0.50 -0.52 -11.62
N ARG A 149 -1.31 0.32 -12.27
CA ARG A 149 -0.84 1.15 -13.40
C ARG A 149 0.29 2.11 -12.99
N SER A 150 0.28 2.60 -11.76
CA SER A 150 1.36 3.47 -11.25
C SER A 150 2.64 2.68 -10.97
N VAL A 151 2.52 1.45 -10.45
CA VAL A 151 3.66 0.52 -10.27
C VAL A 151 4.29 0.19 -11.62
N ASP A 152 3.45 -0.14 -12.60
CA ASP A 152 3.87 -0.47 -13.96
C ASP A 152 4.57 0.73 -14.60
N TYR A 153 3.99 1.93 -14.52
CA TYR A 153 4.59 3.17 -15.04
C TYR A 153 5.97 3.49 -14.42
N ALA A 154 6.15 3.20 -13.14
CA ALA A 154 7.43 3.41 -12.45
C ALA A 154 8.45 2.27 -12.69
N ASN A 155 8.06 1.23 -13.43
CA ASN A 155 8.83 -0.01 -13.60
C ASN A 155 9.37 -0.54 -12.27
N TYR A 156 8.56 -0.55 -11.21
CA TYR A 156 9.06 -0.81 -9.85
C TYR A 156 9.73 -2.19 -9.74
N TYR A 157 9.13 -3.25 -10.30
CA TYR A 157 9.61 -4.63 -10.21
C TYR A 157 10.57 -5.07 -11.33
N GLU A 158 10.83 -4.24 -12.33
CA GLU A 158 11.62 -4.63 -13.53
C GLU A 158 13.07 -5.06 -13.22
N ARG A 159 13.63 -4.64 -12.07
CA ARG A 159 14.98 -5.10 -11.65
C ARG A 159 14.99 -6.53 -11.10
N LEU A 160 13.85 -7.07 -10.68
CA LEU A 160 13.75 -8.39 -10.06
C LEU A 160 13.48 -9.49 -11.10
N THR A 161 12.98 -9.11 -12.27
CA THR A 161 12.70 -10.03 -13.40
C THR A 161 13.94 -10.39 -14.22
N ASP A 162 15.09 -9.74 -13.98
CA ASP A 162 16.37 -10.07 -14.63
C ASP A 162 17.08 -11.26 -13.96
N VAL A 163 16.48 -11.83 -12.90
CA VAL A 163 16.89 -13.09 -12.29
C VAL A 163 15.88 -14.17 -12.67
N GLY A 164 16.03 -14.68 -13.89
CA GLY A 164 15.37 -15.90 -14.34
C GLY A 164 13.98 -15.69 -14.92
N GLU A 165 13.89 -15.81 -16.24
CA GLU A 165 12.66 -16.18 -16.94
C GLU A 165 12.01 -17.37 -16.24
N ILE A 166 11.00 -17.11 -15.40
CA ILE A 166 9.93 -18.08 -15.20
C ILE A 166 8.88 -17.68 -16.21
N SER A 167 9.08 -18.17 -17.44
CA SER A 167 8.06 -18.26 -18.46
C SER A 167 6.79 -18.79 -17.81
N ASN A 168 5.82 -17.90 -17.63
CA ASN A 168 4.46 -18.25 -17.26
C ASN A 168 3.98 -19.26 -18.32
N PRO A 169 3.74 -20.55 -18.00
CA PRO A 169 3.19 -21.44 -18.99
C PRO A 169 1.80 -20.90 -19.30
N ARG A 170 1.66 -20.37 -20.51
CA ARG A 170 0.41 -20.09 -21.18
C ARG A 170 -0.44 -21.34 -21.04
N ILE A 171 -1.41 -21.31 -20.12
CA ILE A 171 -2.47 -22.31 -20.06
C ILE A 171 -3.27 -22.09 -21.33
N GLU A 172 -2.96 -22.89 -22.35
CA GLU A 172 -3.83 -23.05 -23.52
C GLU A 172 -5.20 -23.49 -23.02
N PRO A 173 -6.31 -22.97 -23.57
CA PRO A 173 -7.64 -23.39 -23.17
C PRO A 173 -7.76 -24.89 -23.43
N VAL A 174 -7.96 -25.68 -22.37
CA VAL A 174 -8.27 -27.09 -22.52
C VAL A 174 -9.65 -27.16 -23.14
N GLU A 175 -9.74 -27.62 -24.38
CA GLU A 175 -10.98 -28.02 -25.02
C GLU A 175 -11.74 -28.95 -24.06
N SER A 176 -12.99 -28.57 -23.79
CA SER A 176 -13.94 -29.38 -23.05
C SER A 176 -14.12 -30.71 -23.75
N VAL A 177 -13.51 -31.76 -23.21
CA VAL A 177 -13.85 -33.14 -23.56
C VAL A 177 -15.24 -33.39 -23.00
N GLU A 178 -16.21 -33.53 -23.89
CA GLU A 178 -17.58 -33.98 -23.57
C GLU A 178 -17.49 -35.36 -22.94
N VAL A 179 -17.88 -35.48 -21.67
CA VAL A 179 -18.02 -36.77 -21.01
C VAL A 179 -19.46 -37.20 -21.18
N ASP A 180 -19.68 -38.12 -22.11
CA ASP A 180 -20.92 -38.88 -22.28
C ASP A 180 -21.27 -39.59 -20.95
N TYR A 181 -22.37 -39.15 -20.33
CA TYR A 181 -23.06 -39.94 -19.31
C TYR A 181 -24.42 -40.35 -19.88
N ASP A 182 -24.42 -41.47 -20.58
CA ASP A 182 -25.63 -42.17 -20.99
C ASP A 182 -25.98 -43.26 -19.96
N GLY A 183 -27.18 -43.16 -19.43
CA GLY A 183 -27.99 -44.25 -18.87
C GLY A 183 -27.55 -44.94 -17.59
N LEU A 184 -28.15 -44.58 -16.45
CA LEU A 184 -28.78 -45.56 -15.55
C LEU A 184 -29.97 -44.93 -14.80
N ASP A 185 -31.06 -45.70 -14.81
CA ASP A 185 -32.41 -45.35 -14.43
C ASP A 185 -32.71 -45.33 -12.91
N ASN A 186 -33.75 -44.55 -12.61
CA ASN A 186 -34.87 -44.79 -11.70
C ASN A 186 -34.78 -44.55 -10.17
N GLU A 187 -35.80 -43.80 -9.75
CA GLU A 187 -36.73 -44.06 -8.64
C GLU A 187 -36.46 -43.51 -7.21
N SER A 188 -37.33 -42.53 -6.90
CA SER A 188 -38.17 -42.40 -5.68
C SER A 188 -37.67 -41.60 -4.45
N GLU A 189 -38.57 -40.69 -4.09
CA GLU A 189 -39.11 -40.44 -2.75
C GLU A 189 -38.49 -39.40 -1.79
N GLN A 190 -39.46 -38.67 -1.25
CA GLN A 190 -39.45 -37.66 -0.21
C GLN A 190 -38.93 -38.20 1.13
N GLU A 191 -38.20 -37.39 1.90
CA GLU A 191 -38.52 -36.97 3.28
C GLU A 191 -37.31 -36.42 4.05
N ALA A 192 -37.63 -35.71 5.14
CA ALA A 192 -36.82 -35.47 6.35
C ALA A 192 -35.95 -34.19 6.45
N GLN A 193 -36.61 -33.19 7.03
CA GLN A 193 -36.13 -32.24 8.03
C GLN A 193 -34.92 -32.70 8.87
N LEU A 194 -33.91 -31.84 9.09
CA LEU A 194 -33.22 -31.74 10.40
C LEU A 194 -32.38 -30.45 10.53
N ARG A 195 -32.91 -29.55 11.38
CA ARG A 195 -32.23 -28.78 12.44
C ARG A 195 -30.80 -28.23 12.18
N TYR A 196 -30.70 -26.90 12.10
CA TYR A 196 -29.54 -26.19 12.63
C TYR A 196 -29.91 -25.49 13.96
N PRO A 197 -29.15 -25.71 15.05
CA PRO A 197 -29.40 -25.03 16.31
C PRO A 197 -29.04 -23.54 16.21
N ARG A 198 -30.02 -22.69 16.54
CA ARG A 198 -29.76 -21.34 17.04
C ARG A 198 -29.15 -21.46 18.44
N SER A 199 -28.00 -20.83 18.65
CA SER A 199 -27.60 -20.42 20.00
C SER A 199 -27.59 -18.89 20.11
N PRO A 200 -27.98 -18.34 21.28
CA PRO A 200 -28.36 -16.94 21.44
C PRO A 200 -27.28 -16.08 22.10
N ALA A 201 -27.58 -14.77 22.09
CA ALA A 201 -26.90 -13.63 22.69
C ALA A 201 -26.18 -13.82 24.05
N SER A 202 -25.10 -13.05 24.23
CA SER A 202 -24.61 -12.53 25.52
C SER A 202 -23.98 -11.16 25.23
N VAL A 203 -24.64 -10.04 25.54
CA VAL A 203 -24.61 -9.27 26.81
C VAL A 203 -23.26 -8.55 27.01
N MET A 204 -23.28 -7.22 26.86
CA MET A 204 -22.26 -6.29 27.39
C MET A 204 -22.45 -6.11 28.91
N PRO A 205 -21.46 -5.57 29.63
CA PRO A 205 -21.51 -4.11 29.88
C PRO A 205 -20.12 -3.40 29.89
N GLU A 206 -20.14 -2.12 29.50
CA GLU A 206 -19.17 -1.07 29.92
C GLU A 206 -19.56 -0.50 31.32
N PRO A 207 -18.93 0.53 31.97
CA PRO A 207 -17.84 1.45 31.55
C PRO A 207 -16.77 1.78 32.63
N GLY A 208 -15.71 2.56 32.30
CA GLY A 208 -14.81 3.15 33.32
C GLY A 208 -13.59 3.99 32.87
N ALA A 209 -13.83 5.24 32.46
CA ALA A 209 -13.06 6.48 32.70
C ALA A 209 -11.50 6.62 32.53
N LYS A 210 -11.12 7.56 31.64
CA LYS A 210 -10.25 8.78 31.83
C LYS A 210 -8.71 8.66 32.00
N LEU A 211 -7.92 9.21 31.04
CA LEU A 211 -7.09 10.46 31.08
C LEU A 211 -5.84 10.47 30.14
N LEU A 212 -5.37 11.68 29.85
CA LEU A 212 -4.36 12.16 28.88
C LEU A 212 -2.94 11.52 28.91
N GLY A 213 -2.24 11.57 27.75
CA GLY A 213 -0.78 11.80 27.72
C GLY A 213 0.01 11.16 26.56
N ALA A 214 0.67 11.99 25.74
CA ALA A 214 1.88 11.76 24.92
C ALA A 214 2.00 10.47 24.05
N HIS A 215 1.96 10.61 22.72
CA HIS A 215 2.40 9.54 21.80
C HIS A 215 3.93 9.50 21.72
N GLN A 216 4.51 8.68 22.60
CA GLN A 216 5.75 7.94 22.33
C GLN A 216 5.43 6.79 21.36
N PHE A 217 6.37 6.48 20.46
CA PHE A 217 6.30 5.32 19.57
C PHE A 217 6.13 4.04 20.41
N SER A 218 4.96 3.42 20.32
CA SER A 218 4.72 2.09 20.89
C SER A 218 4.44 1.14 19.74
N PHE A 219 5.37 0.20 19.51
CA PHE A 219 5.07 -1.03 18.77
C PHE A 219 4.00 -1.78 19.56
N PRO A 220 2.91 -2.28 18.94
CA PRO A 220 2.07 -3.25 19.61
C PRO A 220 2.93 -4.51 19.84
N VAL A 221 3.30 -4.72 21.10
CA VAL A 221 3.85 -5.97 21.58
C VAL A 221 2.72 -6.98 21.49
N ASP A 222 2.63 -7.68 20.37
CA ASP A 222 1.72 -8.80 20.23
C ASP A 222 2.23 -9.93 21.15
N GLU A 223 1.35 -10.50 21.96
CA GLU A 223 1.64 -11.42 23.08
C GLU A 223 2.19 -12.79 22.65
N THR A 224 2.69 -12.93 21.41
CA THR A 224 3.12 -14.20 20.82
C THR A 224 4.60 -14.23 20.40
N ALA A 225 5.42 -13.27 20.88
CA ALA A 225 6.86 -13.26 20.62
C ALA A 225 7.62 -14.29 21.48
N ASP A 226 8.36 -15.18 20.83
CA ASP A 226 9.22 -16.16 21.48
C ASP A 226 10.47 -15.49 22.07
N LYS A 227 10.84 -15.87 23.30
CA LYS A 227 11.99 -15.28 24.00
C LYS A 227 13.16 -16.26 24.03
N ILE A 228 14.23 -15.95 23.31
CA ILE A 228 15.45 -16.78 23.27
C ILE A 228 16.50 -16.19 24.24
N PRO A 229 16.93 -16.91 25.28
CA PRO A 229 17.97 -16.44 26.18
C PRO A 229 19.37 -16.54 25.55
N VAL A 230 20.11 -15.43 25.57
CA VAL A 230 21.52 -15.35 25.16
C VAL A 230 22.39 -15.18 26.40
N ARG A 231 23.37 -16.07 26.61
CA ARG A 231 24.32 -15.97 27.72
C ARG A 231 25.49 -15.09 27.31
N LEU A 232 25.85 -14.14 28.18
CA LEU A 232 26.94 -13.20 27.96
C LEU A 232 28.08 -13.45 28.98
N PRO A 233 29.31 -12.98 28.69
CA PRO A 233 30.41 -13.02 29.64
C PRO A 233 30.08 -12.29 30.96
N GLY A 234 30.65 -12.78 32.06
CA GLY A 234 30.43 -12.22 33.41
C GLY A 234 29.11 -12.62 34.06
N GLY A 235 28.50 -13.74 33.64
CA GLY A 235 27.25 -14.25 34.24
C GLY A 235 25.97 -13.49 33.82
N ARG A 236 26.09 -12.55 32.88
CA ARG A 236 24.97 -11.75 32.37
C ARG A 236 24.13 -12.55 31.38
N LYS A 237 22.84 -12.19 31.25
CA LYS A 237 21.89 -12.80 30.31
C LYS A 237 21.13 -11.72 29.55
N ALA A 238 20.98 -11.90 28.25
CA ALA A 238 20.13 -11.10 27.38
C ALA A 238 18.99 -11.96 26.83
N TRP A 239 17.92 -11.32 26.34
CA TRP A 239 16.79 -11.99 25.72
C TRP A 239 16.59 -11.43 24.33
N LEU A 240 16.54 -12.31 23.32
CA LEU A 240 16.10 -11.97 21.98
C LEU A 240 14.60 -12.21 21.91
N LEU A 241 13.85 -11.19 21.48
CA LEU A 241 12.43 -11.29 21.20
C LEU A 241 12.29 -11.62 19.72
N ILE A 242 11.75 -12.81 19.43
CA ILE A 242 11.60 -13.33 18.08
C ILE A 242 10.11 -13.34 17.72
N PRO A 243 9.71 -12.72 16.60
CA PRO A 243 8.33 -12.75 16.15
C PRO A 243 7.94 -14.16 15.67
N SER A 244 6.70 -14.57 15.95
CA SER A 244 6.11 -15.80 15.42
C SER A 244 5.14 -15.48 14.28
N PRO A 245 5.24 -16.13 13.11
CA PRO A 245 6.19 -17.19 12.76
C PRO A 245 7.61 -16.67 12.45
N PHE A 246 8.64 -17.41 12.89
CA PHE A 246 10.05 -17.12 12.59
C PHE A 246 10.59 -18.02 11.48
N PHE A 247 10.86 -17.44 10.31
CA PHE A 247 11.27 -18.19 9.12
C PHE A 247 12.79 -18.36 9.04
N ALA A 248 13.25 -19.28 8.19
CA ALA A 248 14.68 -19.52 7.98
C ALA A 248 15.40 -18.28 7.39
N SER A 249 14.71 -17.48 6.58
CA SER A 249 15.20 -16.19 6.05
C SER A 249 15.48 -15.17 7.16
N ASP A 250 14.63 -15.14 8.19
CA ASP A 250 14.75 -14.20 9.31
C ASP A 250 15.99 -14.51 10.16
N LYS A 251 16.36 -15.80 10.28
CA LYS A 251 17.61 -16.23 10.90
C LYS A 251 18.83 -15.68 10.16
N VAL A 252 18.81 -15.72 8.83
CA VAL A 252 19.91 -15.22 7.99
C VAL A 252 20.05 -13.71 8.13
N ARG A 253 18.93 -12.96 8.09
CA ARG A 253 18.93 -11.51 8.30
C ARG A 253 19.37 -11.13 9.71
N LEU A 254 18.88 -11.82 10.75
CA LEU A 254 19.26 -11.55 12.14
C LEU A 254 20.77 -11.78 12.34
N LYS A 255 21.32 -12.84 11.75
CA LYS A 255 22.77 -13.10 11.79
C LYS A 255 23.54 -11.99 11.08
N ALA A 256 23.16 -11.64 9.86
CA ALA A 256 23.82 -10.58 9.09
C ALA A 256 23.80 -9.22 9.82
N GLN A 257 22.70 -8.90 10.51
CA GLN A 257 22.59 -7.68 11.30
C GLN A 257 23.51 -7.70 12.53
N ILE A 258 23.63 -8.84 13.21
CA ILE A 258 24.57 -8.99 14.34
C ILE A 258 26.02 -8.87 13.84
N ASP A 259 26.35 -9.52 12.72
CA ASP A 259 27.69 -9.46 12.12
C ASP A 259 28.06 -8.02 11.69
N LEU A 260 27.09 -7.25 11.18
CA LEU A 260 27.28 -5.83 10.84
C LEU A 260 27.52 -4.97 12.08
N LEU A 261 26.77 -5.19 13.17
CA LEU A 261 26.96 -4.42 14.40
C LEU A 261 28.32 -4.73 15.05
N LEU A 262 28.76 -5.99 15.01
CA LEU A 262 30.08 -6.38 15.52
C LEU A 262 31.24 -5.75 14.73
N THR A 263 31.07 -5.51 13.43
CA THR A 263 32.11 -4.89 12.59
C THR A 263 32.20 -3.37 12.77
N GLN A 264 31.10 -2.71 13.15
CA GLN A 264 31.13 -1.28 13.50
C GLN A 264 31.83 -1.03 14.83
N ASP A 265 31.62 -1.87 15.83
CA ASP A 265 32.27 -1.75 17.14
C ASP A 265 33.81 -1.96 17.05
N GLU A 266 34.32 -2.72 16.08
CA GLU A 266 35.77 -2.94 15.87
C GLU A 266 36.46 -1.77 15.14
N GLU A 267 35.75 -1.00 14.29
CA GLU A 267 36.30 0.20 13.64
C GLU A 267 36.43 1.39 14.61
N ASP A 268 35.51 1.50 15.59
CA ASP A 268 35.52 2.57 16.60
C ASP A 268 36.61 2.38 17.69
N GLU A 269 37.20 1.18 17.85
CA GLU A 269 38.30 0.93 18.80
C GLU A 269 39.71 1.19 18.21
N LEU A 270 39.81 1.55 16.92
CA LEU A 270 41.08 1.76 16.20
C LEU A 270 41.43 3.23 15.90
N GLU A 271 40.62 4.19 16.39
CA GLU A 271 40.92 5.65 16.36
C GLU A 271 41.40 6.23 17.71
#